data_AF-A0A6G3QM58-F1
#
_entry.id   AF-A0A6G3QM58-F1
#
_cell.length_a   1.000
_cell.length_b   1.000
_cell.length_c   1.000
_cell.angle_alpha   90.00
_cell.angle_beta   90.00
_cell.angle_gamma   90.00
#
_symmetry.space_group_name_H-M   'P 1'
#
loop_
_entity.id
_entity.type
_entity.pdbx_description
1 polymer ?
#
loop_
_entity_poly.entity_id
_entity_poly.type
_entity_poly.pdbx_seq_one_letter_code
_entity_poly.pdbx_strand_id
1 'polypeptide(L)'
;IDVGPITTPTFEQVWSMLRNGISKAREGEWVRAKQLDPSITKGSHIPTLEELDELAPNNPFFMMESNGHIAYANSKAFALVGITDTTPNPAEARYAKTPDGKLSGRLEEPPAFNAFLEKMPLPTAAEVSTS
;
A
#
# COMPACT_ATOMS: atom_id res chain seq x y z
N ILE A 1 -5.18 7.42 5.09
CA ILE A 1 -3.99 8.18 5.52
C ILE A 1 -3.42 8.89 4.29
N ASP A 2 -3.30 10.22 4.32
CA ASP A 2 -2.63 10.96 3.25
C ASP A 2 -1.17 11.14 3.64
N VAL A 3 -0.23 10.69 2.79
CA VAL A 3 1.21 10.82 3.01
C VAL A 3 1.87 11.65 1.90
N GLY A 4 1.14 12.66 1.43
CA GLY A 4 1.61 13.60 0.44
C GLY A 4 2.91 14.32 0.86
N PRO A 5 3.81 14.61 -0.08
CA PRO A 5 5.13 15.19 0.21
C PRO A 5 5.07 16.60 0.83
N ILE A 6 3.93 17.29 0.70
CA ILE A 6 3.68 18.58 1.38
C ILE A 6 3.61 18.38 2.90
N THR A 7 2.97 17.29 3.36
CA THR A 7 2.79 16.99 4.79
C THR A 7 3.90 16.10 5.34
N THR A 8 4.54 15.30 4.49
CA THR A 8 5.60 14.34 4.87
C THR A 8 6.78 14.41 3.89
N PRO A 9 7.65 15.43 3.98
CA PRO A 9 8.77 15.62 3.04
C PRO A 9 9.90 14.57 3.15
N THR A 10 9.93 13.75 4.20
CA THR A 10 10.89 12.64 4.34
C THR A 10 10.20 11.29 4.49
N PHE A 11 10.88 10.23 4.06
CA PHE A 11 10.37 8.87 4.17
C PHE A 11 10.14 8.45 5.64
N GLU A 12 10.98 8.94 6.56
CA GLU A 12 10.78 8.75 8.00
C GLU A 12 9.44 9.34 8.48
N GLN A 13 9.08 10.54 8.01
CA GLN A 13 7.81 11.18 8.34
C GLN A 13 6.63 10.44 7.72
N VAL A 14 6.77 9.93 6.50
CA VAL A 14 5.79 9.02 5.89
C VAL A 14 5.58 7.81 6.82
N TRP A 15 6.64 7.11 7.22
CA TRP A 15 6.54 5.91 8.07
C TRP A 15 5.95 6.21 9.44
N SER A 16 6.32 7.34 10.04
CA SER A 16 5.76 7.80 11.32
C SER A 16 4.25 8.07 11.20
N MET A 17 3.82 8.74 10.14
CA MET A 17 2.41 9.04 9.89
C MET A 17 1.60 7.76 9.60
N LEU A 18 2.18 6.81 8.86
CA LEU A 18 1.57 5.50 8.62
C LEU A 18 1.39 4.74 9.93
N ARG A 19 2.44 4.62 10.76
CA ARG A 19 2.38 3.96 12.07
C ARG A 19 1.30 4.56 12.98
N ASN A 20 1.21 5.88 13.04
CA ASN A 20 0.18 6.58 13.82
C ASN A 20 -1.24 6.39 13.26
N GLY A 21 -1.40 6.24 11.95
CA GLY A 21 -2.70 5.93 11.36
C GLY A 21 -3.11 4.48 11.60
N ILE A 22 -2.17 3.55 11.47
CA ILE A 22 -2.38 2.11 11.70
C ILE A 22 -2.73 1.83 13.16
N SER A 23 -2.08 2.50 14.13
CA SER A 23 -2.37 2.29 15.56
C SER A 23 -3.79 2.70 15.99
N LYS A 24 -4.51 3.44 15.14
CA LYS A 24 -5.91 3.84 15.35
C LYS A 24 -6.92 2.88 14.71
N ALA A 25 -6.47 1.99 13.83
CA ALA A 25 -7.32 1.00 13.20
C ALA A 25 -7.62 -0.15 14.16
N ARG A 26 -8.81 -0.73 14.06
CA ARG A 26 -9.10 -1.98 14.77
C ARG A 26 -8.35 -3.13 14.12
N GLU A 27 -8.02 -4.17 14.87
CA GLU A 27 -7.38 -5.36 14.31
C GLU A 27 -8.21 -5.93 13.14
N GLY A 28 -7.54 -6.30 12.05
CA GLY A 28 -8.17 -6.79 10.83
C GLY A 28 -8.85 -5.73 9.95
N GLU A 29 -8.95 -4.47 10.41
CA GLU A 29 -9.48 -3.37 9.60
C GLU A 29 -8.48 -2.97 8.51
N TRP A 30 -9.00 -2.68 7.31
CA TRP A 30 -8.18 -2.21 6.20
C TRP A 30 -7.57 -0.84 6.52
N VAL A 31 -6.26 -0.73 6.38
CA VAL A 31 -5.57 0.55 6.44
C VAL A 31 -5.19 0.99 5.04
N ARG A 32 -5.58 2.21 4.69
CA ARG A 32 -5.29 2.84 3.39
C ARG A 32 -4.35 4.01 3.53
N ALA A 33 -3.37 4.07 2.65
CA ALA A 33 -2.53 5.23 2.44
C ALA A 33 -2.56 5.68 0.97
N LYS A 34 -2.34 6.98 0.73
CA LYS A 34 -2.29 7.57 -0.62
C LYS A 34 -1.28 8.70 -0.69
N GLN A 35 -0.95 9.11 -1.91
CA GLN A 35 -0.11 10.27 -2.22
C GLN A 35 1.37 10.10 -1.87
N LEU A 36 1.87 8.87 -1.70
CA LEU A 36 3.32 8.67 -1.62
C LEU A 36 3.96 9.10 -2.94
N ASP A 37 4.89 10.04 -2.88
CA ASP A 37 5.69 10.44 -4.04
C ASP A 37 7.17 10.12 -3.80
N PRO A 38 7.67 8.96 -4.27
CA PRO A 38 9.05 8.58 -4.03
C PRO A 38 10.07 9.48 -4.77
N SER A 39 9.63 10.27 -5.77
CA SER A 39 10.52 11.12 -6.55
C SER A 39 10.97 12.38 -5.80
N ILE A 40 10.14 12.86 -4.87
CA ILE A 40 10.40 14.07 -4.09
C ILE A 40 10.46 13.84 -2.58
N THR A 41 10.01 12.67 -2.10
CA THR A 41 10.19 12.26 -0.71
C THR A 41 11.65 11.93 -0.45
N LYS A 42 12.32 12.71 0.42
CA LYS A 42 13.75 12.51 0.69
C LYS A 42 14.00 11.19 1.41
N GLY A 43 15.01 10.47 0.92
CA GLY A 43 15.38 9.16 1.47
C GLY A 43 14.38 8.05 1.15
N SER A 44 13.51 8.26 0.16
CA SER A 44 12.56 7.22 -0.24
C SER A 44 13.27 6.03 -0.85
N HIS A 45 12.80 4.84 -0.51
CA HIS A 45 13.11 3.60 -1.18
C HIS A 45 11.83 2.86 -1.54
N ILE A 46 11.96 1.78 -2.32
CA ILE A 46 10.86 0.87 -2.62
C ILE A 46 10.65 -0.01 -1.38
N PRO A 47 9.49 0.08 -0.69
CA PRO A 47 9.23 -0.74 0.49
C PRO A 47 9.21 -2.22 0.14
N THR A 48 9.82 -3.04 0.98
CA THR A 48 9.72 -4.50 0.87
C THR A 48 8.43 -5.01 1.48
N LEU A 49 8.01 -6.23 1.10
CA LEU A 49 6.86 -6.90 1.71
C LEU A 49 7.03 -7.02 3.24
N GLU A 50 8.24 -7.31 3.69
CA GLU A 50 8.59 -7.43 5.11
C GLU A 50 8.41 -6.10 5.86
N GLU A 51 8.86 -4.99 5.28
CA GLU A 51 8.66 -3.66 5.87
C GLU A 51 7.17 -3.30 5.95
N LEU A 52 6.37 -3.69 4.96
CA LEU A 52 4.92 -3.47 4.94
C LEU A 52 4.19 -4.35 5.97
N ASP A 53 4.65 -5.59 6.16
CA ASP A 53 4.14 -6.49 7.19
C ASP A 53 4.50 -6.01 8.61
N GLU A 54 5.73 -5.53 8.83
CA GLU A 54 6.15 -4.93 10.11
C GLU A 54 5.40 -3.62 10.40
N LEU A 55 5.08 -2.86 9.35
CA LEU A 55 4.33 -1.62 9.47
C LEU A 55 2.88 -1.88 9.93
N ALA A 56 2.26 -2.94 9.40
CA ALA A 56 0.86 -3.28 9.67
C ALA A 56 0.69 -4.78 10.02
N PRO A 57 1.24 -5.25 11.16
CA PRO A 57 1.35 -6.68 11.47
C PRO A 57 0.00 -7.35 11.75
N ASN A 58 -1.04 -6.56 12.04
CA ASN A 58 -2.38 -7.02 12.40
C ASN A 58 -3.46 -6.54 11.41
N ASN A 59 -3.08 -5.78 10.38
CA ASN A 59 -4.02 -5.08 9.51
C ASN A 59 -3.67 -5.30 8.03
N PRO A 60 -4.66 -5.59 7.16
CA PRO A 60 -4.47 -5.47 5.72
C PRO A 60 -4.08 -4.03 5.36
N PHE A 61 -2.96 -3.87 4.68
CA PHE A 61 -2.43 -2.56 4.33
C PHE A 61 -2.39 -2.38 2.82
N PHE A 62 -2.80 -1.20 2.36
CA PHE A 62 -2.74 -0.77 0.97
C PHE A 62 -2.28 0.69 0.88
N MET A 63 -1.29 0.97 0.05
CA MET A 63 -0.77 2.33 -0.19
C MET A 63 -0.65 2.61 -1.68
N MET A 64 -1.19 3.74 -2.14
CA MET A 64 -1.08 4.17 -3.54
C MET A 64 -0.12 5.34 -3.71
N GLU A 65 0.75 5.28 -4.72
CA GLU A 65 1.61 6.39 -5.11
C GLU A 65 0.80 7.55 -5.73
N SER A 66 1.37 8.75 -5.70
CA SER A 66 0.77 9.96 -6.28
C SER A 66 0.52 9.84 -7.79
N ASN A 67 1.32 9.04 -8.50
CA ASN A 67 1.18 8.78 -9.93
C ASN A 67 -0.07 7.94 -10.29
N GLY A 68 -0.68 7.23 -9.33
CA GLY A 68 -1.84 6.39 -9.56
C GLY A 68 -1.57 5.11 -10.38
N HIS A 69 -0.32 4.79 -10.70
CA HIS A 69 0.09 3.59 -11.43
C HIS A 69 0.74 2.54 -10.52
N ILE A 70 1.25 2.95 -9.36
CA ILE A 70 1.93 2.06 -8.44
C ILE A 70 1.18 2.00 -7.12
N ALA A 71 1.06 0.80 -6.58
CA ALA A 71 0.58 0.58 -5.23
C ALA A 71 1.45 -0.43 -4.48
N TYR A 72 1.29 -0.44 -3.16
CA TYR A 72 1.96 -1.34 -2.24
C TYR A 72 0.93 -2.02 -1.34
N ALA A 73 1.12 -3.32 -1.09
CA ALA A 73 0.26 -4.11 -0.24
C ALA A 73 1.09 -5.06 0.63
N ASN A 74 0.59 -5.36 1.84
CA ASN A 74 1.23 -6.32 2.74
C ASN A 74 0.68 -7.74 2.56
N SER A 75 1.27 -8.73 3.21
CA SER A 75 0.89 -10.14 3.07
C SER A 75 -0.56 -10.41 3.45
N LYS A 76 -1.08 -9.70 4.45
CA LYS A 76 -2.51 -9.80 4.84
C LYS A 76 -3.44 -9.30 3.74
N ALA A 77 -3.10 -8.19 3.09
CA ALA A 77 -3.87 -7.68 1.97
C ALA A 77 -3.87 -8.67 0.79
N PHE A 78 -2.71 -9.23 0.42
CA PHE A 78 -2.60 -10.29 -0.59
C PHE A 78 -3.45 -11.51 -0.25
N ALA A 79 -3.42 -11.96 1.00
CA ALA A 79 -4.21 -13.11 1.46
C ALA A 79 -5.73 -12.86 1.33
N LEU A 80 -6.22 -11.65 1.61
CA LEU A 80 -7.64 -11.31 1.50
C LEU A 80 -8.15 -11.25 0.05
N VAL A 81 -7.28 -10.87 -0.88
CA VAL A 81 -7.62 -10.81 -2.31
C VAL A 81 -7.32 -12.13 -3.03
N GLY A 82 -6.64 -13.08 -2.38
CA GLY A 82 -6.33 -14.40 -2.93
C GLY A 82 -5.18 -14.41 -3.95
N ILE A 83 -4.28 -13.42 -3.89
CA ILE A 83 -3.11 -13.32 -4.76
C ILE A 83 -1.91 -13.96 -4.05
N THR A 84 -1.14 -14.76 -4.78
CA THR A 84 0.01 -15.52 -4.28
C THR A 84 1.21 -15.39 -5.21
N ASP A 85 2.35 -15.92 -4.80
CA ASP A 85 3.57 -16.01 -5.62
C ASP A 85 3.36 -16.74 -6.97
N THR A 86 2.31 -17.55 -7.07
CA THR A 86 1.97 -18.30 -8.30
C THR A 86 0.92 -17.62 -9.17
N THR A 87 0.30 -16.55 -8.67
CA THR A 87 -0.73 -15.83 -9.42
C THR A 87 -0.11 -15.19 -10.67
N PRO A 88 -0.70 -15.41 -11.87
CA PRO A 88 -0.21 -14.80 -13.09
C PRO A 88 -0.46 -13.29 -13.08
N ASN A 89 0.41 -12.55 -13.76
CA ASN A 89 0.20 -11.11 -13.93
C ASN A 89 -1.08 -10.83 -14.73
N PRO A 90 -1.87 -9.81 -14.38
CA PRO A 90 -2.97 -9.35 -15.22
C PRO A 90 -2.45 -8.76 -16.54
N ALA A 91 -3.34 -8.61 -17.53
CA ALA A 91 -2.99 -7.93 -18.76
C ALA A 91 -2.50 -6.50 -18.47
N GLU A 92 -1.38 -6.13 -19.08
CA GLU A 92 -0.76 -4.79 -18.94
C GLU A 92 -0.40 -4.38 -17.52
N ALA A 93 -0.31 -5.33 -16.57
CA ALA A 93 0.01 -5.04 -15.18
C ALA A 93 0.98 -6.08 -14.60
N ARG A 94 1.52 -5.81 -13.41
CA ARG A 94 2.49 -6.70 -12.77
C ARG A 94 2.31 -6.78 -11.27
N TYR A 95 2.32 -8.00 -10.75
CA TYR A 95 2.67 -8.27 -9.36
C TYR A 95 4.19 -8.33 -9.28
N ALA A 96 4.82 -7.30 -8.74
CA ALA A 96 6.28 -7.27 -8.65
C ALA A 96 6.75 -8.41 -7.74
N LYS A 97 7.81 -9.09 -8.17
CA LYS A 97 8.39 -10.22 -7.47
C LYS A 97 9.85 -9.96 -7.14
N THR A 98 10.29 -10.49 -6.02
CA THR A 98 11.70 -10.57 -5.63
C THR A 98 12.44 -11.58 -6.54
N PRO A 99 13.78 -11.58 -6.55
CA PRO A 99 14.56 -12.52 -7.36
C PRO A 99 14.29 -14.01 -7.06
N ASP A 100 13.84 -14.35 -5.85
CA ASP A 100 13.41 -15.69 -5.44
C ASP A 100 11.96 -16.03 -5.85
N GLY A 101 11.28 -15.13 -6.56
CA GLY A 101 9.96 -15.35 -7.14
C GLY A 101 8.79 -15.10 -6.18
N LYS A 102 9.05 -14.51 -5.00
CA LYS A 102 8.00 -14.13 -4.04
C LYS A 102 7.44 -12.75 -4.35
N LEU A 103 6.21 -12.49 -3.94
CA LEU A 103 5.63 -11.15 -4.00
C LEU A 103 6.52 -10.15 -3.25
N SER A 104 6.86 -9.03 -3.88
CA SER A 104 7.69 -8.00 -3.26
C SER A 104 6.89 -6.99 -2.44
N GLY A 105 5.56 -7.02 -2.52
CA GLY A 105 4.69 -5.99 -1.96
C GLY A 105 4.25 -4.92 -2.97
N ARG A 106 4.93 -4.80 -4.12
CA ARG A 106 4.67 -3.77 -5.13
C ARG A 106 3.73 -4.26 -6.24
N LEU A 107 2.78 -3.41 -6.60
CA LEU A 107 1.76 -3.60 -7.63
C LEU A 107 1.97 -2.55 -8.71
N GLU A 108 2.10 -2.95 -9.97
CA GLU A 108 2.35 -2.05 -11.10
C GLU A 108 1.19 -2.09 -12.09
N GLU A 109 0.67 -0.91 -12.40
CA GLU A 109 -0.53 -0.62 -13.19
C GLU A 109 -1.87 -0.96 -12.54
N PRO A 110 -2.96 -0.22 -12.88
CA PRO A 110 -4.29 -0.39 -12.28
C PRO A 110 -4.83 -1.83 -12.22
N PRO A 111 -4.69 -2.66 -13.27
CA PRO A 111 -5.18 -4.02 -13.21
C PRO A 111 -4.54 -4.88 -12.10
N ALA A 112 -3.34 -4.54 -11.62
CA ALA A 112 -2.71 -5.26 -10.51
C ALA A 112 -3.37 -4.93 -9.16
N PHE A 113 -3.93 -3.74 -8.96
CA PHE A 113 -4.50 -3.35 -7.68
C PHE A 113 -6.03 -3.25 -7.64
N ASN A 114 -6.73 -3.43 -8.76
CA ASN A 114 -8.20 -3.41 -8.82
C ASN A 114 -8.86 -4.37 -7.80
N ALA A 115 -8.39 -5.61 -7.69
CA ALA A 115 -8.94 -6.59 -6.74
C ALA A 115 -8.80 -6.13 -5.28
N PHE A 116 -7.76 -5.34 -4.97
CA PHE A 116 -7.58 -4.74 -3.64
C PHE A 116 -8.61 -3.63 -3.42
N LEU A 117 -8.78 -2.75 -4.41
CA LEU A 117 -9.78 -1.67 -4.35
C LEU A 117 -11.20 -2.21 -4.16
N GLU A 118 -11.55 -3.32 -4.82
CA GLU A 118 -12.87 -3.96 -4.72
C GLU A 118 -13.13 -4.63 -3.37
N LYS A 119 -12.11 -5.25 -2.76
CA LYS A 119 -12.21 -5.90 -1.45
C LYS A 119 -12.14 -4.92 -0.28
N MET A 120 -11.65 -3.73 -0.56
CA MET A 120 -11.52 -2.65 0.40
C MET A 120 -12.91 -2.02 0.69
N PRO A 121 -13.38 -2.00 1.96
CA PRO A 121 -14.68 -1.40 2.30
C PRO A 121 -14.73 0.08 1.88
N LEU A 122 -15.84 0.60 1.35
CA LEU A 122 -15.90 2.00 0.90
C LEU A 122 -15.33 2.96 1.97
N PRO A 123 -14.56 4.00 1.57
CA PRO A 123 -14.08 5.00 2.52
C PRO A 123 -15.25 5.50 3.35
N THR A 124 -15.07 5.53 4.66
CA THR A 124 -16.07 6.12 5.55
C THR A 124 -16.27 7.58 5.19
N ALA A 125 -17.45 8.15 5.50
CA ALA A 125 -17.74 9.57 5.23
C ALA A 125 -16.68 10.54 5.81
N ALA A 126 -15.96 10.13 6.86
CA ALA A 126 -14.86 10.89 7.45
C ALA A 126 -13.59 10.94 6.56
N GLU A 127 -13.39 9.98 5.67
CA GLU A 127 -12.22 9.88 4.79
C GLU A 127 -12.39 10.64 3.45
N VAL A 128 -13.63 10.91 3.04
CA VAL A 128 -13.95 11.67 1.82
C VAL A 128 -14.01 13.19 2.02
N SER A 129 -14.13 13.69 3.26
CA SER A 129 -14.24 15.13 3.53
C SER A 129 -12.92 15.90 3.55
N THR A 130 -11.77 15.22 3.44
CA THR A 130 -10.47 15.87 3.19
C THR A 130 -10.09 15.71 1.72
N SER A 131 -10.68 16.55 0.87
CA SER A 131 -10.24 16.84 -0.50
C SER A 131 -10.10 18.34 -0.67
#